data_AF-A0A074X120-F1
#
_entry.id   AF-A0A074X120-F1
#
_cell.length_a   1.000
_cell.length_b   1.000
_cell.length_c   1.000
_cell.angle_alpha   90.00
_cell.angle_beta   90.00
_cell.angle_gamma   90.00
#
_symmetry.space_group_name_H-M   'P 1'
#
loop_
_entity.id
_entity.type
_entity.pdbx_description
1 polymer ?
#
loop_
_entity_poly.entity_id
_entity_poly.type
_entity_poly.pdbx_seq_one_letter_code
_entity_poly.pdbx_strand_id
1 'polypeptide(L)'
;MYSGNGTVAAGWPAQNQWIDFDTMFTANIPIMKQSCGNNGWGANDSDDEIAAIKAAIKKVSASSGVDARFILAIVMQESNGCVRVVTTSWSVQNPGLMQDHAGTGTCNSGGVIQDPCPSSEIEQMIVDGTTGTTSGDGLVQCLSQAAASDVSQYYRAARIYNGGYSGFKADDLGTGCCTLCYASDVANRLTGWSSGVSGCHLGTA
;
A
#
# COMPACT_ATOMS: atom_id res chain seq x y z
N MET A 1 -8.48 4.92 15.10
CA MET A 1 -9.18 4.63 13.84
C MET A 1 -9.95 5.87 13.43
N TYR A 2 -9.85 6.28 12.17
CA TYR A 2 -10.71 7.32 11.59
C TYR A 2 -12.00 6.68 11.06
N SER A 3 -13.12 7.39 11.14
CA SER A 3 -14.43 6.95 10.64
C SER A 3 -15.01 7.93 9.63
N GLY A 4 -15.97 7.49 8.82
CA GLY A 4 -16.64 8.34 7.83
C GLY A 4 -15.86 8.46 6.52
N ASN A 5 -16.01 9.59 5.84
CA ASN A 5 -15.80 9.74 4.39
C ASN A 5 -14.38 10.15 3.93
N GLY A 6 -13.40 10.16 4.84
CA GLY A 6 -12.03 10.60 4.53
C GLY A 6 -11.82 12.11 4.54
N THR A 7 -12.84 12.93 4.78
CA THR A 7 -12.66 14.39 4.74
C THR A 7 -12.05 14.93 6.04
N VAL A 8 -11.36 16.06 5.93
CA VAL A 8 -10.83 16.78 7.10
C VAL A 8 -11.96 17.16 8.07
N ALA A 9 -13.14 17.49 7.56
CA ALA A 9 -14.33 17.77 8.36
C ALA A 9 -14.77 16.56 9.21
N ALA A 10 -14.50 15.33 8.75
CA ALA A 10 -14.74 14.10 9.49
C ALA A 10 -13.56 13.71 10.42
N GLY A 11 -12.57 14.60 10.61
CA GLY A 11 -11.43 14.39 11.50
C GLY A 11 -10.24 13.65 10.88
N TRP A 12 -10.27 13.40 9.57
CA TRP A 12 -9.14 12.78 8.85
C TRP A 12 -8.01 13.81 8.64
N PRO A 13 -6.74 13.36 8.55
CA PRO A 13 -5.63 14.29 8.42
C PRO A 13 -5.66 15.03 7.07
N ALA A 14 -5.35 16.31 7.10
CA ALA A 14 -5.08 17.11 5.91
C ALA A 14 -3.71 16.74 5.31
N GLN A 15 -3.52 16.99 4.02
CA GLN A 15 -2.29 16.62 3.31
C GLN A 15 -1.04 17.33 3.85
N ASN A 16 -1.19 18.52 4.43
CA ASN A 16 -0.10 19.25 5.08
C ASN A 16 0.30 18.69 6.46
N GLN A 17 -0.47 17.74 7.00
CA GLN A 17 -0.11 17.00 8.21
C GLN A 17 0.67 15.72 7.88
N TRP A 18 0.79 15.37 6.59
CA TRP A 18 1.59 14.23 6.18
C TRP A 18 3.07 14.55 6.35
N ILE A 19 3.82 13.60 6.87
CA ILE A 19 5.28 13.70 6.94
C ILE A 19 5.88 13.62 5.52
N ASP A 20 7.13 14.07 5.36
CA ASP A 20 7.81 13.95 4.07
C ASP A 20 8.17 12.48 3.75
N PHE A 21 8.36 12.20 2.46
CA PHE A 21 8.64 10.84 1.99
C PHE A 21 9.90 10.23 2.59
N ASP A 22 11.00 10.98 2.70
CA ASP A 22 12.27 10.41 3.15
C ASP A 22 12.24 10.10 4.65
N THR A 23 11.57 10.93 5.46
CA THR A 23 11.25 10.63 6.86
C THR A 23 10.36 9.41 6.98
N MET A 24 9.28 9.33 6.19
CA MET A 24 8.35 8.19 6.21
C MET A 24 9.06 6.89 5.82
N PHE A 25 9.88 6.91 4.77
CA PHE A 25 10.64 5.76 4.32
C PHE A 25 11.62 5.29 5.41
N THR A 26 12.38 6.21 5.98
CA THR A 26 13.35 5.92 7.05
C THR A 26 12.69 5.27 8.27
N ALA A 27 11.51 5.75 8.67
CA ALA A 27 10.75 5.20 9.78
C ALA A 27 10.27 3.75 9.55
N ASN A 28 10.18 3.30 8.30
CA ASN A 28 9.72 1.96 7.93
C ASN A 28 10.87 0.97 7.63
N ILE A 29 12.12 1.43 7.48
CA ILE A 29 13.29 0.55 7.24
C ILE A 29 13.40 -0.58 8.27
N PRO A 30 13.26 -0.35 9.59
CA PRO A 30 13.37 -1.43 10.56
C PRO A 30 12.34 -2.54 10.36
N ILE A 31 11.18 -2.20 9.79
CA ILE A 31 10.10 -3.15 9.50
C ILE A 31 10.45 -3.94 8.24
N MET A 32 10.85 -3.27 7.15
CA MET A 32 11.28 -3.94 5.90
C MET A 32 12.39 -4.97 6.16
N LYS A 33 13.37 -4.62 7.00
CA LYS A 33 14.49 -5.49 7.40
C LYS A 33 14.12 -6.76 8.17
N GLN A 34 12.86 -6.93 8.59
CA GLN A 34 12.43 -8.09 9.37
C GLN A 34 11.14 -8.73 8.88
N SER A 35 10.39 -8.06 7.99
CA SER A 35 9.05 -8.49 7.59
C SER A 35 9.05 -9.85 6.89
N CYS A 36 9.98 -10.12 5.97
CA CYS A 36 9.98 -11.41 5.26
C CYS A 36 10.21 -12.59 6.21
N GLY A 37 11.20 -12.49 7.10
CA GLY A 37 11.52 -13.51 8.07
C GLY A 37 10.42 -13.68 9.12
N ASN A 38 9.87 -12.57 9.63
CA ASN A 38 8.78 -12.60 10.63
C ASN A 38 7.51 -13.28 10.10
N ASN A 39 7.26 -13.21 8.78
CA ASN A 39 6.11 -13.86 8.14
C ASN A 39 6.45 -15.24 7.54
N GLY A 40 7.71 -15.69 7.61
CA GLY A 40 8.14 -16.96 7.02
C GLY A 40 8.14 -16.98 5.49
N TRP A 41 8.27 -15.83 4.84
CA TRP A 41 8.23 -15.70 3.37
C TRP A 41 9.60 -15.81 2.69
N GLY A 42 10.68 -15.89 3.47
CA GLY A 42 12.06 -16.01 2.96
C GLY A 42 13.06 -15.18 3.75
N ALA A 43 14.23 -14.96 3.18
CA ALA A 43 15.23 -14.06 3.74
C ALA A 43 14.69 -12.63 3.86
N ASN A 44 15.11 -11.91 4.89
CA ASN A 44 14.81 -10.49 5.05
C ASN A 44 15.44 -9.66 3.94
N ASP A 45 14.81 -8.52 3.64
CA ASP A 45 15.30 -7.60 2.63
C ASP A 45 16.69 -7.07 3.00
N SER A 46 17.58 -7.12 2.02
CA SER A 46 18.90 -6.48 2.06
C SER A 46 18.80 -4.96 1.95
N ASP A 47 19.87 -4.26 2.31
CA ASP A 47 19.94 -2.80 2.15
C ASP A 47 19.79 -2.37 0.68
N ASP A 48 20.29 -3.18 -0.27
CA ASP A 48 20.17 -2.93 -1.71
C ASP A 48 18.72 -3.10 -2.21
N GLU A 49 17.99 -4.10 -1.72
CA GLU A 49 16.57 -4.29 -2.05
C GLU A 49 15.72 -3.16 -1.47
N ILE A 50 15.98 -2.74 -0.22
CA ILE A 50 15.31 -1.59 0.39
C ILE A 50 15.61 -0.31 -0.40
N ALA A 51 16.85 -0.11 -0.83
CA ALA A 51 17.21 1.02 -1.70
C ALA A 51 16.49 0.95 -3.05
N ALA A 52 16.33 -0.25 -3.62
CA ALA A 52 15.57 -0.47 -4.86
C ALA A 52 14.09 -0.15 -4.69
N ILE A 53 13.45 -0.51 -3.56
CA ILE A 53 12.07 -0.12 -3.25
C ILE A 53 11.96 1.42 -3.25
N LYS A 54 12.88 2.12 -2.56
CA LYS A 54 12.89 3.58 -2.49
C LYS A 54 13.00 4.21 -3.89
N ALA A 55 13.90 3.69 -4.71
CA ALA A 55 14.15 4.18 -6.07
C ALA A 55 12.93 3.94 -6.98
N ALA A 56 12.34 2.74 -6.92
CA ALA A 56 11.15 2.38 -7.67
C ALA A 56 9.96 3.28 -7.32
N ILE A 57 9.69 3.51 -6.04
CA ILE A 57 8.60 4.39 -5.61
C ILE A 57 8.80 5.81 -6.14
N LYS A 58 10.01 6.38 -6.01
CA LYS A 58 10.29 7.73 -6.54
C LYS A 58 10.12 7.79 -8.07
N LYS A 59 10.59 6.77 -8.78
CA LYS A 59 10.49 6.68 -10.25
C LYS A 59 9.03 6.59 -10.71
N VAL A 60 8.27 5.67 -10.13
CA VAL A 60 6.87 5.43 -10.51
C VAL A 60 5.97 6.59 -10.07
N SER A 61 6.24 7.21 -8.92
CA SER A 61 5.58 8.46 -8.52
C SER A 61 5.76 9.56 -9.57
N ALA A 62 6.99 9.75 -10.05
CA ALA A 62 7.29 10.78 -11.05
C ALA A 62 6.61 10.51 -12.41
N SER A 63 6.48 9.25 -12.83
CA SER A 63 5.87 8.92 -14.12
C SER A 63 4.34 8.84 -14.09
N SER A 64 3.76 8.44 -12.96
CA SER A 64 2.30 8.27 -12.81
C SER A 64 1.57 9.50 -12.26
N GLY A 65 2.30 10.40 -11.58
CA GLY A 65 1.71 11.52 -10.84
C GLY A 65 1.12 11.14 -9.47
N VAL A 66 1.19 9.88 -9.06
CA VAL A 66 0.75 9.44 -7.73
C VAL A 66 1.78 9.86 -6.68
N ASP A 67 1.33 10.42 -5.55
CA ASP A 67 2.21 10.87 -4.46
C ASP A 67 3.05 9.70 -3.89
N ALA A 68 4.37 9.85 -3.85
CA ALA A 68 5.30 8.83 -3.38
C ALA A 68 5.01 8.35 -1.95
N ARG A 69 4.49 9.23 -1.07
CA ARG A 69 4.10 8.87 0.31
C ARG A 69 2.92 7.92 0.32
N PHE A 70 1.97 8.13 -0.60
CA PHE A 70 0.81 7.27 -0.75
C PHE A 70 1.19 5.90 -1.29
N ILE A 71 2.08 5.83 -2.30
CA ILE A 71 2.62 4.55 -2.79
C ILE A 71 3.31 3.80 -1.64
N LEU A 72 4.18 4.46 -0.87
CA LEU A 72 4.83 3.83 0.28
C LEU A 72 3.83 3.36 1.34
N ALA A 73 2.78 4.14 1.62
CA ALA A 73 1.74 3.75 2.57
C ALA A 73 1.07 2.42 2.15
N ILE A 74 0.78 2.25 0.86
CA ILE A 74 0.18 1.04 0.30
C ILE A 74 1.16 -0.13 0.33
N VAL A 75 2.43 0.07 -0.07
CA VAL A 75 3.49 -0.97 0.06
C VAL A 75 3.57 -1.48 1.50
N MET A 76 3.59 -0.58 2.47
CA MET A 76 3.66 -0.97 3.88
C MET A 76 2.36 -1.60 4.37
N GLN A 77 1.21 -1.21 3.83
CA GLN A 77 -0.07 -1.80 4.19
C GLN A 77 -0.23 -3.23 3.67
N GLU A 78 0.25 -3.51 2.47
CA GLU A 78 0.07 -4.80 1.79
C GLU A 78 1.11 -5.85 2.21
N SER A 79 2.38 -5.45 2.31
CA SER A 79 3.49 -6.40 2.49
C SER A 79 4.40 -6.08 3.67
N ASN A 80 4.15 -4.97 4.38
CA ASN A 80 5.13 -4.35 5.27
C ASN A 80 6.51 -4.16 4.60
N GLY A 81 6.49 -3.96 3.28
CA GLY A 81 7.66 -3.76 2.42
C GLY A 81 8.50 -5.00 2.12
N CYS A 82 8.05 -6.21 2.48
CA CYS A 82 8.78 -7.43 2.13
C CYS A 82 8.71 -7.73 0.62
N VAL A 83 9.86 -7.74 -0.07
CA VAL A 83 9.90 -8.02 -1.52
C VAL A 83 9.52 -9.46 -1.88
N ARG A 84 9.56 -10.37 -0.89
CA ARG A 84 9.24 -11.80 -1.02
C ARG A 84 7.85 -12.14 -0.48
N VAL A 85 6.99 -11.15 -0.24
CA VAL A 85 5.60 -11.40 0.18
C VAL A 85 4.96 -12.43 -0.72
N VAL A 86 4.30 -13.42 -0.11
CA VAL A 86 3.71 -14.52 -0.86
C VAL A 86 2.61 -13.98 -1.78
N THR A 87 2.64 -14.40 -3.04
CA THR A 87 1.55 -14.12 -3.98
C THR A 87 0.26 -14.74 -3.43
N THR A 88 -0.74 -13.92 -3.13
CA THR A 88 -2.05 -14.44 -2.70
C THR A 88 -2.89 -14.81 -3.92
N SER A 89 -3.73 -15.84 -3.79
CA SER A 89 -4.58 -16.28 -4.91
C SER A 89 -5.94 -16.71 -4.39
N TRP A 90 -6.97 -15.99 -4.78
CA TRP A 90 -8.37 -16.43 -4.66
C TRP A 90 -8.88 -16.77 -6.06
N SER A 91 -9.63 -15.87 -6.70
CA SER A 91 -10.02 -15.98 -8.12
C SER A 91 -8.99 -15.40 -9.09
N VAL A 92 -8.09 -14.53 -8.60
CA VAL A 92 -7.01 -13.88 -9.34
C VAL A 92 -5.76 -13.86 -8.45
N GLN A 93 -4.59 -13.88 -9.08
CA GLN A 93 -3.31 -13.75 -8.36
C GLN A 93 -3.04 -12.29 -8.03
N ASN A 94 -2.63 -12.04 -6.78
CA ASN A 94 -2.25 -10.74 -6.28
C ASN A 94 -0.78 -10.79 -5.79
N PRO A 95 0.20 -10.52 -6.65
CA PRO A 95 1.61 -10.67 -6.31
C PRO A 95 2.23 -9.39 -5.74
N GLY A 96 3.47 -9.54 -5.28
CA GLY A 96 4.38 -8.41 -5.11
C GLY A 96 4.09 -7.49 -3.92
N LEU A 97 4.95 -6.47 -3.79
CA LEU A 97 4.99 -5.51 -2.69
C LEU A 97 3.64 -4.81 -2.41
N MET A 98 2.81 -4.66 -3.44
CA MET A 98 1.52 -3.97 -3.37
C MET A 98 0.33 -4.93 -3.51
N GLN A 99 0.55 -6.25 -3.52
CA GLN A 99 -0.50 -7.27 -3.67
C GLN A 99 -1.51 -6.90 -4.77
N ASP A 100 -0.99 -6.46 -5.91
CA ASP A 100 -1.78 -5.81 -6.95
C ASP A 100 -2.56 -6.81 -7.80
N HIS A 101 -3.66 -6.38 -8.42
CA HIS A 101 -4.55 -7.31 -9.10
C HIS A 101 -4.00 -7.79 -10.45
N ALA A 102 -3.71 -9.09 -10.56
CA ALA A 102 -3.15 -9.74 -11.76
C ALA A 102 -1.78 -9.19 -12.18
N GLY A 103 -0.95 -8.83 -11.19
CA GLY A 103 0.42 -8.37 -11.39
C GLY A 103 1.34 -9.37 -12.05
N THR A 104 2.45 -8.83 -12.55
CA THR A 104 3.53 -9.60 -13.18
C THR A 104 4.81 -9.55 -12.35
N GLY A 105 5.03 -8.50 -11.57
CA GLY A 105 6.19 -8.38 -10.69
C GLY A 105 6.09 -9.28 -9.46
N THR A 106 7.05 -10.18 -9.26
CA THR A 106 7.10 -11.03 -8.06
C THR A 106 8.47 -11.66 -7.81
N CYS A 107 8.86 -11.73 -6.54
CA CYS A 107 10.02 -12.50 -6.07
C CYS A 107 9.60 -13.71 -5.25
N ASN A 108 8.30 -14.02 -5.20
CA ASN A 108 7.76 -15.21 -4.57
C ASN A 108 6.55 -15.73 -5.36
N SER A 109 6.84 -16.54 -6.37
CA SER A 109 5.85 -17.16 -7.25
C SER A 109 5.34 -18.48 -6.65
N GLY A 110 4.63 -18.40 -5.54
CA GLY A 110 4.07 -19.59 -4.88
C GLY A 110 5.13 -20.50 -4.26
N GLY A 111 6.12 -19.91 -3.58
CA GLY A 111 7.22 -20.62 -2.92
C GLY A 111 8.50 -20.74 -3.75
N VAL A 112 8.45 -20.38 -5.03
CA VAL A 112 9.66 -20.18 -5.84
C VAL A 112 10.18 -18.78 -5.55
N ILE A 113 11.19 -18.69 -4.67
CA ILE A 113 11.74 -17.45 -4.15
C ILE A 113 12.94 -17.00 -4.99
N GLN A 114 12.96 -15.73 -5.38
CA GLN A 114 14.14 -15.05 -5.91
C GLN A 114 14.89 -14.38 -4.75
N ASP A 115 16.17 -14.72 -4.58
CA ASP A 115 17.02 -14.19 -3.52
C ASP A 115 18.48 -14.01 -4.02
N PRO A 116 18.99 -12.77 -4.16
CA PRO A 116 18.28 -11.50 -3.95
C PRO A 116 17.15 -11.28 -4.98
N CYS A 117 16.14 -10.51 -4.59
CA CYS A 117 15.07 -10.06 -5.47
C CYS A 117 15.63 -9.02 -6.46
N PRO A 118 15.53 -9.25 -7.78
CA PRO A 118 16.04 -8.30 -8.77
C PRO A 118 15.39 -6.92 -8.64
N SER A 119 16.17 -5.85 -8.82
CA SER A 119 15.63 -4.47 -8.79
C SER A 119 14.56 -4.22 -9.87
N SER A 120 14.63 -4.93 -11.00
CA SER A 120 13.60 -4.89 -12.04
C SER A 120 12.27 -5.51 -11.58
N GLU A 121 12.31 -6.58 -10.79
CA GLU A 121 11.10 -7.18 -10.21
C GLU A 121 10.50 -6.25 -9.16
N ILE A 122 11.33 -5.68 -8.29
CA ILE A 122 10.89 -4.68 -7.30
C ILE A 122 10.23 -3.48 -8.00
N GLU A 123 10.82 -2.98 -9.08
CA GLU A 123 10.21 -1.90 -9.87
C GLU A 123 8.88 -2.33 -10.47
N GLN A 124 8.81 -3.53 -11.07
CA GLN A 124 7.58 -4.03 -11.69
C GLN A 124 6.44 -4.18 -10.67
N MET A 125 6.71 -4.67 -9.45
CA MET A 125 5.70 -4.73 -8.38
C MET A 125 5.10 -3.35 -8.04
N ILE A 126 5.93 -2.31 -8.05
CA ILE A 126 5.46 -0.94 -7.78
C ILE A 126 4.73 -0.36 -8.99
N VAL A 127 5.18 -0.67 -10.22
CA VAL A 127 4.50 -0.28 -11.46
C VAL A 127 3.11 -0.88 -11.52
N ASP A 128 2.98 -2.19 -11.30
CA ASP A 128 1.71 -2.90 -11.39
C ASP A 128 0.71 -2.37 -10.35
N GLY A 129 1.11 -2.25 -9.08
CA GLY A 129 0.24 -1.70 -8.03
C GLY A 129 -0.09 -0.21 -8.19
N THR A 130 0.79 0.59 -8.77
CA THR A 130 0.54 2.04 -8.92
C THR A 130 -0.25 2.36 -10.18
N THR A 131 0.14 1.77 -11.32
CA THR A 131 -0.40 2.11 -12.65
C THR A 131 -1.48 1.14 -13.12
N GLY A 132 -1.66 0.03 -12.41
CA GLY A 132 -2.59 -1.02 -12.76
C GLY A 132 -2.01 -2.01 -13.75
N THR A 133 -2.77 -3.07 -13.99
CA THR A 133 -2.44 -4.13 -14.93
C THR A 133 -3.44 -4.11 -16.09
N THR A 134 -3.30 -5.06 -17.02
CA THR A 134 -4.30 -5.22 -18.10
C THR A 134 -5.68 -5.63 -17.59
N SER A 135 -5.75 -6.19 -16.38
CA SER A 135 -6.97 -6.80 -15.83
C SER A 135 -7.38 -6.23 -14.47
N GLY A 136 -6.63 -5.26 -13.94
CA GLY A 136 -6.80 -4.76 -12.58
C GLY A 136 -6.42 -3.29 -12.43
N ASP A 137 -7.17 -2.59 -11.60
CA ASP A 137 -6.91 -1.19 -11.28
C ASP A 137 -5.71 -1.06 -10.33
N GLY A 138 -4.84 -0.09 -10.62
CA GLY A 138 -3.82 0.40 -9.69
C GLY A 138 -4.27 1.68 -8.99
N LEU A 139 -3.36 2.30 -8.26
CA LEU A 139 -3.63 3.56 -7.55
C LEU A 139 -4.10 4.70 -8.47
N VAL A 140 -3.61 4.79 -9.71
CA VAL A 140 -4.05 5.79 -10.70
C VAL A 140 -5.56 5.70 -10.94
N GLN A 141 -6.07 4.50 -11.19
CA GLN A 141 -7.48 4.25 -11.44
C GLN A 141 -8.30 4.44 -10.16
N CYS A 142 -7.80 3.97 -9.02
CA CYS A 142 -8.46 4.14 -7.72
C CYS A 142 -8.62 5.63 -7.36
N LEU A 143 -7.62 6.46 -7.63
CA LEU A 143 -7.67 7.92 -7.44
C LEU A 143 -8.70 8.57 -8.37
N SER A 144 -8.76 8.16 -9.63
CA SER A 144 -9.79 8.64 -10.55
C SER A 144 -11.20 8.25 -10.08
N GLN A 145 -11.38 7.02 -9.59
CA GLN A 145 -12.67 6.50 -9.11
C GLN A 145 -13.13 7.11 -7.79
N ALA A 146 -12.20 7.57 -6.95
CA ALA A 146 -12.50 8.24 -5.68
C ALA A 146 -13.36 9.52 -5.86
N ALA A 147 -13.35 10.11 -7.06
CA ALA A 147 -14.17 11.25 -7.45
C ALA A 147 -14.12 12.41 -6.42
N ALA A 148 -12.92 12.71 -5.92
CA ALA A 148 -12.64 13.80 -5.00
C ALA A 148 -11.37 14.54 -5.44
N SER A 149 -11.33 15.85 -5.20
CA SER A 149 -10.17 16.70 -5.52
C SER A 149 -9.40 17.17 -4.29
N ASP A 150 -9.96 16.97 -3.09
CA ASP A 150 -9.28 17.26 -1.83
C ASP A 150 -8.46 16.03 -1.35
N VAL A 151 -7.88 16.11 -0.15
CA VAL A 151 -7.08 15.02 0.42
C VAL A 151 -7.86 13.70 0.57
N SER A 152 -9.19 13.75 0.66
CA SER A 152 -10.01 12.54 0.83
C SER A 152 -9.92 11.59 -0.36
N GLN A 153 -9.48 12.09 -1.54
CA GLN A 153 -9.22 11.27 -2.71
C GLN A 153 -8.27 10.10 -2.41
N TYR A 154 -7.24 10.33 -1.59
CA TYR A 154 -6.25 9.31 -1.25
C TYR A 154 -6.83 8.25 -0.31
N TYR A 155 -7.60 8.65 0.69
CA TYR A 155 -8.21 7.71 1.63
C TYR A 155 -9.33 6.89 0.97
N ARG A 156 -10.10 7.52 0.08
CA ARG A 156 -11.08 6.85 -0.77
C ARG A 156 -10.41 5.89 -1.75
N ALA A 157 -9.34 6.31 -2.41
CA ALA A 157 -8.55 5.45 -3.29
C ALA A 157 -7.98 4.25 -2.55
N ALA A 158 -7.48 4.41 -1.32
CA ALA A 158 -7.03 3.30 -0.49
C ALA A 158 -8.17 2.30 -0.21
N ARG A 159 -9.37 2.79 0.11
CA ARG A 159 -10.54 1.94 0.31
C ARG A 159 -10.93 1.18 -0.96
N ILE A 160 -10.87 1.84 -2.12
CA ILE A 160 -11.14 1.25 -3.43
C ILE A 160 -10.07 0.20 -3.77
N TYR A 161 -8.79 0.48 -3.53
CA TYR A 161 -7.70 -0.47 -3.74
C TYR A 161 -7.90 -1.75 -2.91
N ASN A 162 -8.29 -1.60 -1.64
CA ASN A 162 -8.52 -2.74 -0.74
C ASN A 162 -9.75 -3.60 -1.10
N GLY A 163 -10.88 -2.96 -1.43
CA GLY A 163 -12.18 -3.64 -1.52
C GLY A 163 -12.82 -3.64 -2.90
N GLY A 164 -12.17 -3.02 -3.89
CA GLY A 164 -12.73 -2.74 -5.21
C GLY A 164 -13.77 -1.61 -5.21
N TYR A 165 -13.96 -1.00 -6.38
CA TYR A 165 -14.91 0.10 -6.56
C TYR A 165 -16.37 -0.31 -6.38
N SER A 166 -16.75 -1.53 -6.76
CA SER A 166 -18.13 -2.02 -6.66
C SER A 166 -18.66 -2.04 -5.22
N GLY A 167 -17.77 -2.26 -4.25
CA GLY A 167 -18.08 -2.24 -2.82
C GLY A 167 -17.87 -0.90 -2.14
N PHE A 168 -17.37 0.12 -2.84
CA PHE A 168 -17.02 1.41 -2.27
C PHE A 168 -18.26 2.21 -1.83
N LYS A 169 -18.16 2.80 -0.63
CA LYS A 169 -19.16 3.70 -0.03
C LYS A 169 -18.48 5.02 0.32
N ALA A 170 -18.88 6.09 -0.37
CA ALA A 170 -18.21 7.39 -0.26
C ALA A 170 -18.46 8.10 1.08
N ASP A 171 -19.50 7.70 1.82
CA ASP A 171 -19.90 8.23 3.11
C ASP A 171 -19.18 7.57 4.30
N ASP A 172 -18.75 6.31 4.16
CA ASP A 172 -18.03 5.59 5.23
C ASP A 172 -16.97 4.61 4.69
N LEU A 173 -15.70 5.00 4.87
CA LEU A 173 -14.52 4.23 4.48
C LEU A 173 -14.21 3.04 5.42
N GLY A 174 -14.95 2.89 6.51
CA GLY A 174 -14.87 1.74 7.42
C GLY A 174 -15.78 0.57 7.04
N THR A 175 -16.45 0.62 5.88
CA THR A 175 -17.45 -0.37 5.45
C THR A 175 -17.02 -1.14 4.20
N GLY A 176 -17.73 -2.24 3.89
CA GLY A 176 -17.47 -3.09 2.72
C GLY A 176 -16.84 -4.43 3.10
N CYS A 177 -16.24 -5.12 2.13
CA CYS A 177 -15.48 -6.36 2.38
C CYS A 177 -14.13 -6.07 3.05
N CYS A 178 -13.34 -7.13 3.24
CA CYS A 178 -11.89 -6.98 3.33
C CYS A 178 -11.46 -6.24 4.62
N THR A 179 -10.35 -5.51 4.60
CA THR A 179 -9.78 -4.90 5.81
C THR A 179 -10.48 -3.58 6.12
N LEU A 180 -11.36 -3.55 7.12
CA LEU A 180 -12.19 -2.37 7.42
C LEU A 180 -11.39 -1.12 7.84
N CYS A 181 -10.29 -1.31 8.58
CA CYS A 181 -9.35 -0.26 9.00
C CYS A 181 -8.49 0.31 7.87
N TYR A 182 -8.49 -0.27 6.66
CA TYR A 182 -7.44 -0.05 5.66
C TYR A 182 -7.17 1.43 5.36
N ALA A 183 -8.22 2.21 5.06
CA ALA A 183 -8.07 3.63 4.80
C ALA A 183 -7.55 4.40 6.03
N SER A 184 -8.02 4.02 7.23
CA SER A 184 -7.55 4.62 8.49
C SER A 184 -6.08 4.33 8.75
N ASP A 185 -5.61 3.12 8.46
CA ASP A 185 -4.21 2.74 8.62
C ASP A 185 -3.34 3.50 7.64
N VAL A 186 -3.76 3.61 6.38
CA VAL A 186 -3.09 4.44 5.38
C VAL A 186 -3.00 5.90 5.85
N ALA A 187 -4.07 6.47 6.39
CA ALA A 187 -4.04 7.83 6.96
C ALA A 187 -3.05 7.94 8.12
N ASN A 188 -3.01 6.97 9.04
CA ASN A 188 -2.04 6.94 10.13
C ASN A 188 -0.60 6.87 9.60
N ARG A 189 -0.32 5.99 8.62
CA ARG A 189 1.00 5.83 8.00
C ARG A 189 1.50 7.13 7.40
N LEU A 190 0.63 7.85 6.70
CA LEU A 190 0.93 9.15 6.09
C LEU A 190 1.28 10.22 7.14
N THR A 191 0.80 10.08 8.38
CA THR A 191 1.14 10.96 9.51
C THR A 191 2.31 10.47 10.38
N GLY A 192 3.00 9.39 9.97
CA GLY A 192 4.21 8.90 10.62
C GLY A 192 4.07 7.66 11.49
N TRP A 193 2.90 7.00 11.49
CA TRP A 193 2.76 5.69 12.11
C TRP A 193 3.47 4.61 11.28
N SER A 194 4.54 4.01 11.81
CA SER A 194 5.23 2.88 11.17
C SER A 194 4.93 1.54 11.85
N SER A 195 4.78 1.50 13.18
CA SER A 195 4.58 0.26 13.93
C SER A 195 3.47 0.36 14.98
N GLY A 196 2.76 -0.73 15.23
CA GLY A 196 1.73 -0.83 16.27
C GLY A 196 0.60 -1.75 15.84
N VAL A 197 -0.38 -1.96 16.73
CA VAL A 197 -1.57 -2.75 16.40
C VAL A 197 -2.54 -1.89 15.59
N SER A 198 -2.98 -2.39 14.45
CA SER A 198 -4.12 -1.80 13.72
C SER A 198 -5.42 -2.11 14.46
N GLY A 199 -6.17 -1.07 14.81
CA GLY A 199 -7.50 -1.20 15.39
C GLY A 199 -8.57 -1.14 14.31
N CYS A 200 -9.09 -2.30 13.88
CA CYS A 200 -10.13 -2.40 12.84
C CYS A 200 -11.56 -2.30 13.34
N HIS A 201 -11.69 -2.16 14.66
CA HIS A 201 -12.90 -1.75 15.33
C HIS A 201 -12.52 -0.69 16.37
N LEU A 202 -13.37 0.31 16.57
CA LEU A 202 -13.28 1.12 17.79
C LEU A 202 -13.62 0.19 18.94
N GLY A 203 -12.68 -0.02 19.87
CA GLY A 203 -13.00 -0.73 21.11
C GLY A 203 -14.22 -0.06 21.76
N THR A 204 -15.16 -0.86 22.24
CA THR A 204 -16.24 -0.34 23.08
C THR A 204 -15.60 0.28 24.32
N ALA A 205 -15.80 1.58 24.51
CA ALA A 205 -15.50 2.24 25.78
C ALA A 205 -16.35 1.64 26.91
#